data_AF-A0A1V1UJ62-F1
#
_entry.id   AF-A0A1V1UJ62-F1
#
_cell.length_a   1.000
_cell.length_b   1.000
_cell.length_c   1.000
_cell.angle_alpha   90.00
_cell.angle_beta   90.00
_cell.angle_gamma   90.00
#
_symmetry.space_group_name_H-M   'P 1'
#
loop_
_entity.id
_entity.type
_entity.pdbx_description
1 polymer ?
#
loop_
_entity_poly.entity_id
_entity_poly.type
_entity_poly.pdbx_seq_one_letter_code
_entity_poly.pdbx_strand_id
1 'polypeptide(L)'
;MSRATLYCRSKGDSAENLAVMEIIDKPFLDTLWYGSHQMARHMKRQGHKCGRHRVRRLMRVMRLVAIYQNQVWCADTTYIRMERGFPYLVATMVRYSRKVLAWQLSNTLDADCCVAALKDALTTYGPPEIFNTDQGSQFTGSDWIDELKEAKVKISMDGKGHS
;
A
#
# COMPACT_ATOMS: atom_id res chain seq x y z
N MET A 1 32.76 3.73 -11.05
CA MET A 1 32.54 4.84 -10.10
C MET A 1 31.70 4.32 -8.94
N SER A 2 32.11 4.48 -7.67
CA SER A 2 31.36 3.93 -6.54
C SER A 2 30.17 4.84 -6.16
N ARG A 3 29.06 4.26 -5.69
CA ARG A 3 27.85 5.01 -5.26
C ARG A 3 28.14 5.96 -4.09
N ALA A 4 29.17 5.68 -3.28
CA ALA A 4 29.59 6.57 -2.18
C ALA A 4 30.07 7.95 -2.69
N THR A 5 30.70 8.01 -3.86
CA THR A 5 31.15 9.28 -4.47
C THR A 5 29.97 10.16 -4.93
N LEU A 6 28.83 9.55 -5.27
CA LEU A 6 27.60 10.28 -5.66
C LEU A 6 26.97 11.02 -4.48
N TYR A 7 26.97 10.42 -3.28
CA TYR A 7 26.37 11.05 -2.09
C TYR A 7 27.19 12.23 -1.57
N CYS A 8 28.52 12.11 -1.49
CA CYS A 8 29.41 13.19 -1.04
C CYS A 8 29.30 14.45 -1.89
N ARG A 9 28.98 14.32 -3.18
CA ARG A 9 28.85 15.47 -4.08
C ARG A 9 27.48 16.17 -3.98
N SER A 10 26.51 15.55 -3.31
CA SER A 10 25.10 15.91 -3.49
C SER A 10 24.51 16.90 -2.48
N LYS A 11 25.07 17.12 -1.27
CA LYS A 11 24.66 18.20 -0.35
C LYS A 11 25.52 18.22 0.92
N GLY A 12 25.77 19.41 1.48
CA GLY A 12 26.37 19.63 2.80
C GLY A 12 25.49 19.15 3.98
N ASP A 13 24.96 17.94 3.90
CA ASP A 13 24.21 17.26 4.95
C ASP A 13 25.17 16.69 6.00
N SER A 14 24.70 16.53 7.25
CA SER A 14 25.53 16.01 8.35
C SER A 14 26.01 14.58 8.09
N ALA A 15 27.14 14.19 8.71
CA ALA A 15 27.67 12.83 8.64
C ALA A 15 26.63 11.75 9.04
N GLU A 16 25.76 12.07 9.99
CA GLU A 16 24.65 11.21 10.39
C GLU A 16 23.62 11.03 9.25
N ASN A 17 23.31 12.08 8.49
CA ASN A 17 22.40 11.98 7.34
C ASN A 17 23.03 11.16 6.21
N LEU A 18 24.34 11.29 5.98
CA LEU A 18 25.05 10.50 4.97
C LEU A 18 25.02 9.01 5.32
N ALA A 19 25.25 8.64 6.58
CA ALA A 19 25.11 7.27 7.05
C ALA A 19 23.69 6.73 6.82
N VAL A 20 22.67 7.54 7.08
CA VAL A 20 21.26 7.17 6.82
C VAL A 20 21.00 7.00 5.32
N MET A 21 21.53 7.86 4.46
CA MET A 21 21.40 7.72 3.01
C MET A 21 22.04 6.42 2.53
N GLU A 22 23.21 6.06 3.04
CA GLU A 22 23.89 4.80 2.71
C GLU A 22 23.07 3.57 3.13
N ILE A 23 22.46 3.62 4.33
CA ILE A 23 21.57 2.57 4.82
C ILE A 23 20.29 2.46 4.00
N ILE A 24 19.74 3.57 3.50
CA ILE A 24 18.59 3.56 2.59
C ILE A 24 19.00 2.94 1.25
N ASP A 25 20.19 3.28 0.76
CA ASP A 25 20.65 2.95 -0.58
C ASP A 25 21.04 1.48 -0.76
N LYS A 26 21.64 0.89 0.27
CA LYS A 26 22.16 -0.49 0.26
C LYS A 26 21.06 -1.54 0.00
N PRO A 27 19.88 -1.47 0.62
CA PRO A 27 18.73 -2.35 0.34
C PRO A 27 17.72 -1.75 -0.67
N PHE A 28 17.92 -0.55 -1.22
CA PHE A 28 16.88 0.12 -2.02
C PHE A 28 16.46 -0.70 -3.26
N LEU A 29 17.39 -1.45 -3.86
CA LEU A 29 17.09 -2.32 -5.01
C LEU A 29 16.13 -3.45 -4.63
N ASP A 30 16.22 -3.97 -3.40
CA ASP A 30 15.35 -5.02 -2.87
C ASP A 30 14.11 -4.48 -2.16
N THR A 31 14.00 -3.16 -2.01
CA THR A 31 12.90 -2.46 -1.33
C THR A 31 12.36 -1.30 -2.15
N LEU A 32 12.37 -1.46 -3.48
CA LEU A 32 11.99 -0.42 -4.43
C LEU A 32 10.56 0.11 -4.22
N TRP A 33 9.71 -0.68 -3.56
CA TRP A 33 8.34 -0.36 -3.19
C TRP A 33 8.18 0.33 -1.82
N TYR A 34 9.25 0.54 -1.06
CA TYR A 34 9.18 1.19 0.25
C TYR A 34 9.08 2.70 0.11
N GLY A 35 7.90 3.24 0.44
CA GLY A 35 7.73 4.66 0.72
C GLY A 35 8.41 5.07 2.04
N SER A 36 8.44 6.37 2.32
CA SER A 36 9.17 6.91 3.48
C SER A 36 8.73 6.35 4.84
N HIS A 37 7.47 5.91 4.95
CA HIS A 37 6.95 5.24 6.15
C HIS A 37 7.50 3.82 6.31
N GLN A 38 7.44 3.02 5.25
CA GLN A 38 7.94 1.64 5.27
C GLN A 38 9.46 1.63 5.48
N MET A 39 10.16 2.53 4.80
CA MET A 39 11.59 2.71 4.96
C MET A 39 11.96 3.10 6.40
N ALA A 40 11.22 4.03 7.03
CA ALA A 40 11.45 4.34 8.45
C ALA A 40 11.20 3.15 9.39
N ARG A 41 10.18 2.32 9.14
CA ARG A 41 9.91 1.10 9.91
C ARG A 41 10.99 0.03 9.70
N HIS A 42 11.50 -0.10 8.49
CA HIS A 42 12.59 -1.00 8.14
C HIS A 42 13.88 -0.61 8.85
N MET A 43 14.25 0.67 8.77
CA MET A 43 15.39 1.23 9.50
C MET A 43 15.27 1.04 11.01
N LYS A 44 14.07 1.25 11.58
CA LYS A 44 13.82 1.00 13.01
C LYS A 44 14.02 -0.46 13.40
N ARG A 45 13.62 -1.42 12.55
CA ARG A 45 13.85 -2.85 12.76
C ARG A 45 15.34 -3.23 12.74
N GLN A 46 16.14 -2.50 11.97
CA GLN A 46 17.60 -2.64 11.92
C GLN A 46 18.32 -1.86 13.05
N GLY A 47 17.58 -1.23 13.97
CA GLY A 47 18.15 -0.48 15.09
C GLY A 47 18.48 0.99 14.80
N HIS A 48 18.21 1.48 13.58
CA HIS A 48 18.46 2.87 13.22
C HIS A 48 17.28 3.79 13.61
N LYS A 49 17.52 4.75 14.50
CA LYS A 49 16.51 5.74 14.92
C LYS A 49 16.32 6.84 13.87
N CYS A 50 15.46 6.59 12.89
CA CYS A 50 15.10 7.58 11.86
C CYS A 50 13.58 7.76 11.73
N GLY A 51 13.11 9.00 11.93
CA GLY A 51 11.70 9.35 11.76
C GLY A 51 11.28 9.44 10.29
N ARG A 52 10.00 9.16 9.99
CA ARG A 52 9.44 9.17 8.62
C ARG A 52 9.72 10.47 7.84
N HIS A 53 9.72 11.61 8.53
CA HIS A 53 9.93 12.93 7.90
C HIS A 53 11.38 13.13 7.46
N ARG A 54 12.35 12.64 8.26
CA ARG A 54 13.78 12.64 7.91
C ARG A 54 14.02 11.72 6.71
N VAL A 55 13.50 10.50 6.76
CA VAL A 55 13.60 9.53 5.66
C VAL A 55 13.00 10.09 4.36
N ARG A 56 11.82 10.70 4.42
CA ARG A 56 11.19 11.35 3.26
C ARG A 56 12.05 12.46 2.64
N ARG A 57 12.69 13.30 3.48
CA ARG A 57 13.60 14.36 3.00
C ARG A 57 14.81 13.74 2.28
N LEU A 58 15.43 12.73 2.89
CA LEU A 58 16.62 12.08 2.35
C LEU A 58 16.32 11.33 1.04
N MET A 59 15.23 10.57 0.97
CA MET A 59 14.78 9.94 -0.28
C MET A 59 14.57 10.96 -1.41
N ARG A 60 13.97 12.13 -1.11
CA ARG A 60 13.84 13.22 -2.10
C ARG A 60 15.19 13.77 -2.56
N VAL A 61 16.15 13.93 -1.64
CA VAL A 61 17.51 14.39 -1.97
C VAL A 61 18.21 13.39 -2.89
N MET A 62 18.08 12.10 -2.59
CA MET A 62 18.63 10.99 -3.37
C MET A 62 17.84 10.71 -4.66
N ARG A 63 16.73 11.41 -4.90
CA ARG A 63 15.80 11.18 -6.02
C ARG A 63 15.24 9.75 -6.05
N LEU A 64 15.10 9.13 -4.89
CA LEU A 64 14.48 7.83 -4.73
C LEU A 64 12.97 7.99 -4.63
N VAL A 65 12.26 7.36 -5.55
CA VAL A 65 10.79 7.29 -5.57
C VAL A 65 10.39 5.84 -5.40
N ALA A 66 9.47 5.57 -4.47
CA ALA A 66 8.94 4.23 -4.28
C ALA A 66 8.12 3.85 -5.52
N ILE A 67 8.49 2.75 -6.16
CA ILE A 67 7.72 2.11 -7.21
C ILE A 67 6.82 1.10 -6.52
N TYR A 68 5.60 1.52 -6.20
CA TYR A 68 4.61 0.62 -5.61
C TYR A 68 4.30 -0.49 -6.63
N GLN A 69 4.69 -1.71 -6.32
CA GLN A 69 4.12 -2.86 -7.01
C GLN A 69 2.65 -2.96 -6.59
N ASN A 70 1.75 -3.09 -7.56
CA ASN A 70 0.32 -3.41 -7.36
C ASN A 70 0.14 -4.84 -6.81
N GLN A 71 1.04 -5.33 -5.96
CA GLN A 71 1.08 -6.74 -5.56
C GLN A 71 -0.01 -7.11 -4.57
N VAL A 72 -0.37 -6.21 -3.65
CA VAL A 72 -1.37 -6.53 -2.62
C VAL A 72 -2.43 -5.46 -2.56
N TRP A 73 -3.64 -5.83 -2.96
CA TRP A 73 -4.83 -4.98 -2.81
C TRP A 73 -5.62 -5.40 -1.58
N CYS A 74 -6.49 -4.52 -1.10
CA CYS A 74 -7.52 -4.81 -0.12
C CYS A 74 -8.79 -4.03 -0.47
N ALA A 75 -9.92 -4.53 0.00
CA ALA A 75 -11.15 -3.78 0.07
C ALA A 75 -11.34 -3.25 1.49
N ASP A 76 -12.08 -2.17 1.63
CA ASP A 76 -12.50 -1.63 2.92
C ASP A 76 -13.89 -1.03 2.73
N THR A 77 -14.78 -1.25 3.70
CA THR A 77 -16.13 -0.72 3.66
C THR A 77 -16.39 0.11 4.89
N THR A 78 -16.78 1.36 4.68
CA THR A 78 -17.09 2.31 5.73
C THR A 78 -18.41 3.01 5.44
N TYR A 79 -19.02 3.65 6.43
CA TYR A 79 -20.23 4.45 6.22
C TYR A 79 -19.92 5.94 6.41
N ILE A 80 -20.53 6.78 5.58
CA ILE A 80 -20.41 8.23 5.67
C ILE A 80 -21.65 8.75 6.39
N ARG A 81 -21.47 9.42 7.53
CA ARG A 81 -22.59 10.01 8.27
C ARG A 81 -23.11 11.25 7.55
N MET A 82 -24.38 11.23 7.15
CA MET A 82 -25.06 12.39 6.56
C MET A 82 -26.22 12.83 7.47
N GLU A 83 -26.76 14.03 7.19
CA GLU A 83 -27.91 14.57 7.93
C GLU A 83 -29.15 13.66 7.83
N ARG A 84 -29.31 12.98 6.68
CA ARG A 84 -30.37 12.01 6.42
C ARG A 84 -29.77 10.70 5.89
N GLY A 85 -29.38 9.82 6.81
CA GLY A 85 -28.93 8.46 6.50
C GLY A 85 -27.43 8.24 6.51
N PHE A 86 -27.02 7.02 6.14
CA PHE A 86 -25.66 6.51 6.25
C PHE A 86 -25.30 5.67 5.02
N PRO A 87 -24.91 6.28 3.89
CA PRO A 87 -24.42 5.53 2.74
C PRO A 87 -23.11 4.81 3.07
N TYR A 88 -22.95 3.63 2.49
CA TYR A 88 -21.76 2.80 2.55
C TYR A 88 -20.83 3.14 1.39
N LEU A 89 -19.59 3.49 1.71
CA LEU A 89 -18.47 3.63 0.79
C LEU A 89 -17.66 2.34 0.81
N VAL A 90 -17.58 1.68 -0.34
CA VAL A 90 -16.67 0.56 -0.57
C VAL A 90 -15.49 1.06 -1.39
N ALA A 91 -14.27 0.78 -0.94
CA ALA A 91 -13.06 1.21 -1.62
C ALA A 91 -12.09 0.05 -1.84
N THR A 92 -11.71 -0.18 -3.10
CA THR A 92 -10.61 -1.07 -3.47
C THR A 92 -9.31 -0.26 -3.52
N MET A 93 -8.29 -0.70 -2.80
CA MET A 93 -7.07 0.08 -2.62
C MET A 93 -5.83 -0.80 -2.47
N VAL A 94 -4.65 -0.19 -2.69
CA VAL A 94 -3.38 -0.88 -2.42
C VAL A 94 -3.16 -0.97 -0.90
N ARG A 95 -2.96 -2.19 -0.38
CA ARG A 95 -2.93 -2.48 1.08
C ARG A 95 -1.99 -1.56 1.85
N TYR A 96 -0.78 -1.36 1.34
CA TYR A 96 0.28 -0.64 2.06
C TYR A 96 0.28 0.88 1.87
N SER A 97 -0.01 1.36 0.66
CA SER A 97 0.01 2.80 0.37
C SER A 97 -1.33 3.48 0.69
N ARG A 98 -2.41 2.68 0.85
CA ARG A 98 -3.79 3.15 0.97
C ARG A 98 -4.23 4.01 -0.23
N LYS A 99 -3.52 3.88 -1.37
CA LYS A 99 -3.94 4.50 -2.62
C LYS A 99 -5.24 3.83 -3.06
N VAL A 100 -6.33 4.59 -3.07
CA VAL A 100 -7.62 4.16 -3.61
C VAL A 100 -7.48 3.97 -5.12
N LEU A 101 -7.88 2.81 -5.61
CA LEU A 101 -7.86 2.43 -7.02
C LEU A 101 -9.23 2.66 -7.64
N ALA A 102 -10.27 2.20 -6.97
CA ALA A 102 -11.66 2.42 -7.32
C ALA A 102 -12.52 2.44 -6.05
N TRP A 103 -13.73 2.99 -6.15
CA TRP A 103 -14.67 3.05 -5.06
C TRP A 103 -16.10 3.10 -5.58
N GLN A 104 -17.04 2.64 -4.77
CA GLN A 104 -18.47 2.66 -5.03
C GLN A 104 -19.21 3.16 -3.78
N LEU A 105 -20.33 3.86 -4.00
CA LEU A 105 -21.18 4.36 -2.91
C LEU A 105 -22.57 3.76 -3.07
N SER A 106 -23.11 3.23 -1.98
CA SER A 106 -24.46 2.67 -1.93
C SER A 106 -25.19 3.07 -0.68
N ASN A 107 -26.52 3.13 -0.75
CA ASN A 107 -27.36 3.33 0.44
C ASN A 107 -27.55 2.04 1.25
N THR A 108 -27.12 0.91 0.69
CA THR A 108 -27.21 -0.44 1.26
C THR A 108 -25.84 -1.11 1.20
N LEU A 109 -25.59 -2.02 2.13
CA LEU A 109 -24.35 -2.79 2.17
C LEU A 109 -24.46 -4.02 1.27
N ASP A 110 -24.46 -3.79 -0.05
CA ASP A 110 -24.69 -4.82 -1.07
C ASP A 110 -23.38 -5.37 -1.66
N ALA A 111 -23.36 -6.68 -1.92
CA ALA A 111 -22.21 -7.38 -2.51
C ALA A 111 -21.90 -6.87 -3.94
N ASP A 112 -22.93 -6.49 -4.69
CA ASP A 112 -22.79 -5.98 -6.07
C ASP A 112 -21.92 -4.72 -6.12
N CYS A 113 -22.07 -3.83 -5.14
CA CYS A 113 -21.26 -2.61 -5.06
C CYS A 113 -19.79 -2.93 -4.76
N CYS A 114 -19.52 -3.96 -3.97
CA CYS A 114 -18.15 -4.46 -3.76
C CYS A 114 -17.58 -4.98 -5.08
N VAL A 115 -18.29 -5.88 -5.76
CA VAL A 115 -17.86 -6.47 -7.03
C VAL A 115 -17.61 -5.40 -8.10
N ALA A 116 -18.47 -4.38 -8.19
CA ALA A 116 -18.30 -3.27 -9.11
C ALA A 116 -16.99 -2.49 -8.84
N ALA A 117 -16.70 -2.15 -7.58
CA ALA A 117 -15.44 -1.49 -7.22
C ALA A 117 -14.21 -2.34 -7.58
N LEU A 118 -14.29 -3.65 -7.38
CA LEU A 118 -13.22 -4.58 -7.76
C LEU A 118 -13.01 -4.60 -9.29
N LYS A 119 -14.08 -4.75 -10.08
CA LYS A 119 -14.03 -4.77 -11.54
C LYS A 119 -13.44 -3.50 -12.12
N ASP A 120 -13.85 -2.34 -11.59
CA ASP A 120 -13.32 -1.04 -12.01
C ASP A 120 -11.81 -0.96 -11.78
N ALA A 121 -11.35 -1.43 -10.61
CA ALA A 121 -9.93 -1.46 -10.28
C ALA A 121 -9.14 -2.44 -11.19
N LEU A 122 -9.65 -3.66 -11.39
CA LEU A 122 -9.02 -4.67 -12.26
C LEU A 122 -8.91 -4.18 -13.71
N THR A 123 -9.96 -3.57 -14.23
CA THR A 123 -10.01 -3.04 -15.61
C THR A 123 -9.01 -1.90 -15.79
N THR A 124 -8.90 -1.02 -14.80
CA THR A 124 -8.06 0.19 -14.90
C THR A 124 -6.58 -0.09 -14.62
N TYR A 125 -6.26 -0.95 -13.66
CA TYR A 125 -4.90 -1.14 -13.14
C TYR A 125 -4.31 -2.53 -13.38
N GLY A 126 -5.09 -3.45 -13.95
CA GLY A 126 -4.73 -4.86 -14.08
C GLY A 126 -4.82 -5.62 -12.75
N PRO A 127 -4.74 -6.96 -12.78
CA PRO A 127 -4.88 -7.78 -11.59
C PRO A 127 -3.70 -7.63 -10.62
N PRO A 128 -3.94 -7.55 -9.30
CA PRO A 128 -2.89 -7.68 -8.31
C PRO A 128 -2.40 -9.12 -8.19
N GLU A 129 -1.25 -9.32 -7.54
CA GLU A 129 -0.81 -10.68 -7.22
C GLU A 129 -1.66 -11.31 -6.11
N ILE A 130 -1.99 -10.51 -5.10
CA ILE A 130 -2.74 -10.90 -3.91
C ILE A 130 -3.86 -9.90 -3.64
N PHE A 131 -5.05 -10.40 -3.33
CA PHE A 131 -6.12 -9.61 -2.76
C PHE A 131 -6.33 -10.03 -1.31
N ASN A 132 -6.25 -9.06 -0.40
CA ASN A 132 -6.64 -9.24 0.98
C ASN A 132 -8.13 -8.99 1.16
N THR A 133 -8.81 -9.97 1.69
CA THR A 133 -10.18 -9.81 2.16
C THR A 133 -10.15 -9.91 3.68
N ASP A 134 -10.40 -8.80 4.37
CA ASP A 134 -10.88 -8.87 5.75
C ASP A 134 -12.21 -9.63 5.78
N GLN A 135 -12.43 -10.45 6.82
CA GLN A 135 -13.56 -11.39 6.91
C GLN A 135 -14.94 -10.72 7.09
N GLY A 136 -15.19 -9.57 6.46
CA GLY A 136 -16.54 -9.06 6.27
C GLY A 136 -17.33 -10.04 5.40
N SER A 137 -18.54 -10.41 5.81
CA SER A 137 -19.41 -11.37 5.11
C SER A 137 -19.81 -10.93 3.69
N GLN A 138 -19.49 -9.70 3.31
CA GLN A 138 -19.71 -9.12 1.98
C GLN A 138 -18.63 -9.53 0.96
N PHE A 139 -17.45 -9.97 1.41
CA PHE A 139 -16.32 -10.38 0.55
C PHE A 139 -16.22 -11.90 0.38
N THR A 140 -17.25 -12.63 0.84
CA THR A 140 -17.32 -14.09 0.79
C THR A 140 -18.39 -14.63 -0.16
N GLY A 141 -19.08 -13.77 -0.91
CA GLY A 141 -20.01 -14.18 -1.97
C GLY A 141 -19.29 -14.88 -3.12
N SER A 142 -19.98 -15.81 -3.80
CA SER A 142 -19.45 -16.53 -4.97
C SER A 142 -18.88 -15.58 -6.00
N ASP A 143 -19.64 -14.52 -6.32
CA ASP A 143 -19.33 -13.61 -7.42
C ASP A 143 -18.01 -12.87 -7.18
N TRP A 144 -17.74 -12.44 -5.94
CA TRP A 144 -16.47 -11.81 -5.59
C TRP A 144 -15.28 -12.77 -5.74
N ILE A 145 -15.45 -14.00 -5.25
CA ILE A 145 -14.41 -15.02 -5.30
C ILE A 145 -14.14 -15.45 -6.75
N ASP A 146 -15.20 -15.57 -7.56
CA ASP A 146 -15.13 -15.98 -8.95
C ASP A 146 -14.41 -14.93 -9.79
N GLU A 147 -14.72 -13.64 -9.60
CA GLU A 147 -14.00 -12.54 -10.26
C GLU A 147 -12.49 -12.54 -9.93
N LEU A 148 -12.13 -12.78 -8.66
CA LEU A 148 -10.72 -12.87 -8.27
C LEU A 148 -10.03 -14.11 -8.86
N LYS A 149 -10.73 -15.25 -8.94
CA LYS A 149 -10.20 -16.48 -9.55
C LYS A 149 -10.02 -16.32 -11.07
N GLU A 150 -10.99 -15.74 -11.76
CA GLU A 150 -10.92 -15.45 -13.20
C GLU A 150 -9.75 -14.52 -13.51
N ALA A 151 -9.54 -13.51 -12.67
CA ALA A 151 -8.39 -12.60 -12.75
C ALA A 151 -7.05 -13.24 -12.32
N LYS A 152 -7.05 -14.51 -11.89
CA LYS A 152 -5.89 -15.28 -11.39
C LYS A 152 -5.20 -14.63 -10.17
N VAL A 153 -5.98 -13.96 -9.33
CA VAL A 153 -5.51 -13.28 -8.13
C VAL A 153 -5.47 -14.24 -6.95
N LYS A 154 -4.38 -14.28 -6.19
CA LYS A 154 -4.31 -15.08 -4.97
C LYS A 154 -5.11 -14.40 -3.87
N ILE A 155 -6.03 -15.14 -3.24
CA ILE A 155 -6.78 -14.62 -2.09
C ILE A 155 -6.02 -14.96 -0.82
N SER A 156 -5.64 -13.94 -0.04
CA SER A 156 -5.06 -14.11 1.29
C SER A 156 -6.08 -13.67 2.32
N MET A 157 -6.47 -14.58 3.21
CA MET A 157 -7.29 -14.29 4.38
C MET A 157 -6.36 -14.18 5.60
N ASP A 158 -6.42 -13.06 6.34
CA ASP A 158 -5.80 -13.00 7.66
C ASP A 158 -6.53 -13.98 8.59
N GLY A 159 -5.79 -14.93 9.17
CA GLY A 159 -6.32 -15.84 10.19
C GLY A 159 -6.74 -15.02 11.40
N LYS A 160 -7.95 -15.29 11.92
CA LYS A 160 -8.43 -14.71 13.18
C LYS A 160 -7.32 -14.79 14.23
N GLY A 161 -6.86 -13.63 14.71
CA GLY A 161 -6.20 -13.53 16.00
C GLY A 161 -7.22 -13.93 17.07
N HIS A 162 -7.27 -15.22 17.36
CA HIS A 162 -7.97 -15.73 18.52
C HIS A 162 -7.08 -15.55 19.74
N SER A 163 -7.49 -14.60 20.60
CA SER A 163 -7.25 -14.48 22.05
C SER A 163 -5.81 -14.37 22.55
#